data_AF-A0A9D6L3S2-F1
#
_entry.id   AF-A0A9D6L3S2-F1
#
_cell.length_a   1.000
_cell.length_b   1.000
_cell.length_c   1.000
_cell.angle_alpha   90.00
_cell.angle_beta   90.00
_cell.angle_gamma   90.00
#
_symmetry.space_group_name_H-M   'P 1'
#
loop_
_entity.id
_entity.type
_entity.pdbx_description
1 polymer ?
#
loop_
_entity_poly.entity_id
_entity_poly.type
_entity_poly.pdbx_seq_one_letter_code
_entity_poly.pdbx_strand_id
1 'polypeptide(L)'
;SYSGIDGDSASSTEIYALLSALSCLPLTQEIAVTGSVNQQGDIQPIGGVNQKIEGFFEICRMKGLTGKQGVIIPIENVEDLMLRDEVIEAVSKGQFHILPVSSVSEGIEILTGVRCGERDADGKFEEGTVCALVDARLRALADIQKEYE
;
A
#
# COMPACT_ATOMS: atom_id res chain seq x y z
N SER A 1 -14.78 9.83 7.82
CA SER A 1 -15.99 9.74 6.98
C SER A 1 -17.19 10.00 7.86
N TYR A 2 -18.19 10.76 7.38
CA TYR A 2 -19.45 11.01 8.10
C TYR A 2 -20.67 10.37 7.41
N SER A 3 -20.44 9.58 6.35
CA SER A 3 -21.44 8.80 5.63
C SER A 3 -21.00 7.34 5.53
N GLY A 4 -21.92 6.47 5.11
CA GLY A 4 -21.59 5.09 4.75
C GLY A 4 -20.51 5.06 3.66
N ILE A 5 -19.60 4.11 3.79
CA ILE A 5 -18.60 3.75 2.78
C ILE A 5 -18.96 2.34 2.31
N ASP A 6 -18.82 2.09 1.01
CA ASP A 6 -19.08 0.79 0.39
C ASP A 6 -17.95 0.46 -0.61
N GLY A 7 -17.82 -0.83 -0.93
CA GLY A 7 -16.78 -1.39 -1.80
C GLY A 7 -15.53 -1.87 -1.06
N ASP A 8 -14.67 -2.60 -1.78
CA ASP A 8 -13.47 -3.30 -1.30
C ASP A 8 -12.16 -2.61 -1.71
N SER A 9 -12.24 -1.50 -2.43
CA SER A 9 -11.07 -0.82 -3.01
C SER A 9 -10.09 -0.17 -2.01
N ALA A 10 -10.40 -0.24 -0.71
CA ALA A 10 -9.57 0.22 0.40
C ALA A 10 -8.91 -0.94 1.18
N SER A 11 -9.23 -2.20 0.86
CA SER A 11 -8.74 -3.36 1.63
C SER A 11 -7.22 -3.45 1.66
N SER A 12 -6.53 -3.13 0.55
CA SER A 12 -5.05 -3.05 0.55
C SER A 12 -4.53 -1.99 1.53
N THR A 13 -5.12 -0.79 1.51
CA THR A 13 -4.77 0.32 2.40
C THR A 13 -4.94 -0.06 3.87
N GLU A 14 -6.02 -0.75 4.22
CA GLU A 14 -6.27 -1.24 5.58
C GLU A 14 -5.21 -2.26 6.01
N ILE A 15 -4.86 -3.20 5.13
CA ILE A 15 -3.82 -4.19 5.39
C ILE A 15 -2.47 -3.50 5.61
N TYR A 16 -2.09 -2.51 4.79
CA TYR A 16 -0.84 -1.78 4.97
C TYR A 16 -0.77 -1.05 6.31
N ALA A 17 -1.87 -0.44 6.75
CA ALA A 17 -1.95 0.20 8.07
C ALA A 17 -1.76 -0.82 9.20
N LEU A 18 -2.37 -2.01 9.09
CA LEU A 18 -2.20 -3.08 10.07
C LEU A 18 -0.77 -3.62 10.10
N LEU A 19 -0.16 -3.87 8.94
CA LEU A 19 1.23 -4.33 8.84
C LEU A 19 2.19 -3.30 9.42
N SER A 20 1.98 -2.02 9.17
CA SER A 20 2.75 -0.92 9.79
C SER A 20 2.59 -0.91 11.31
N ALA A 21 1.36 -1.01 11.83
CA ALA A 21 1.10 -1.02 13.27
C ALA A 21 1.77 -2.21 13.97
N LEU A 22 1.78 -3.38 13.33
CA LEU A 22 2.41 -4.60 13.86
C LEU A 22 3.94 -4.57 13.76
N SER A 23 4.50 -4.07 12.66
CA SER A 23 5.95 -3.99 12.46
C SER A 23 6.61 -2.77 13.11
N CYS A 24 5.81 -1.78 13.52
CA CYS A 24 6.26 -0.44 13.94
C CYS A 24 7.07 0.30 12.86
N LEU A 25 6.97 -0.10 11.58
CA LEU A 25 7.58 0.61 10.47
C LEU A 25 6.68 1.76 10.00
N PRO A 26 7.23 2.98 9.81
CA PRO A 26 6.43 4.09 9.31
C PRO A 26 6.05 3.87 7.83
N LEU A 27 4.86 4.35 7.46
CA LEU A 27 4.44 4.43 6.06
C LEU A 27 4.67 5.85 5.54
N THR A 28 5.27 5.96 4.36
CA THR A 28 5.33 7.24 3.64
C THR A 28 3.93 7.81 3.40
N GLN A 29 3.77 9.11 3.58
CA GLN A 29 2.51 9.82 3.32
C GLN A 29 2.51 10.51 1.95
N GLU A 30 3.60 10.38 1.20
CA GLU A 30 3.70 10.90 -0.17
C GLU A 30 2.90 10.04 -1.16
N ILE A 31 2.57 8.80 -0.81
CA ILE A 31 1.95 7.82 -1.70
C ILE A 31 0.53 7.50 -1.24
N ALA A 32 -0.45 7.73 -2.10
CA ALA A 32 -1.81 7.23 -1.91
C ALA A 32 -1.95 5.79 -2.40
N VAL A 33 -2.96 5.09 -1.90
CA VAL A 33 -3.16 3.67 -2.18
C VAL A 33 -4.62 3.41 -2.53
N THR A 34 -4.84 2.62 -3.58
CA THR A 34 -6.13 1.96 -3.84
C THR A 34 -5.90 0.57 -4.41
N GLY A 35 -6.80 -0.37 -4.07
CA GLY A 35 -6.75 -1.74 -4.56
C GLY A 35 -7.55 -2.65 -3.64
N SER A 36 -8.33 -3.55 -4.23
CA SER A 36 -8.95 -4.66 -3.49
C SER A 36 -7.91 -5.75 -3.25
N VAL A 37 -8.20 -6.69 -2.36
CA VAL A 37 -7.28 -7.76 -1.97
C VAL A 37 -8.03 -9.08 -1.79
N ASN A 38 -7.51 -10.15 -2.38
CA ASN A 38 -8.01 -11.50 -2.12
C ASN A 38 -7.31 -12.15 -0.89
N GLN A 39 -7.73 -13.35 -0.50
CA GLN A 39 -7.15 -14.02 0.68
C GLN A 39 -5.70 -14.48 0.50
N GLN A 40 -5.20 -14.51 -0.73
CA GLN A 40 -3.81 -14.85 -1.05
C GLN A 40 -2.88 -13.63 -0.93
N GLY A 41 -3.45 -12.42 -0.79
CA GLY A 41 -2.69 -11.17 -0.76
C GLY A 41 -2.46 -10.57 -2.14
N ASP A 42 -3.14 -11.05 -3.18
CA ASP A 42 -3.07 -10.47 -4.52
C ASP A 42 -3.91 -9.19 -4.57
N ILE A 43 -3.39 -8.16 -5.22
CA ILE A 43 -4.08 -6.90 -5.42
C ILE A 43 -5.01 -7.02 -6.63
N GLN A 44 -6.29 -6.71 -6.42
CA GLN A 44 -7.35 -6.85 -7.41
C GLN A 44 -7.80 -5.50 -7.98
N PRO A 45 -8.25 -5.48 -9.24
CA PRO A 45 -8.69 -4.26 -9.92
C PRO A 45 -9.87 -3.59 -9.21
N ILE A 46 -9.93 -2.27 -9.33
CA ILE A 46 -10.95 -1.44 -8.69
C ILE A 46 -11.65 -0.55 -9.71
N GLY A 47 -12.85 -0.09 -9.35
CA GLY A 47 -13.55 0.95 -10.11
C GLY A 47 -12.98 2.34 -9.84
N GLY A 48 -13.00 3.19 -10.87
CA GLY A 48 -12.70 4.62 -10.76
C GLY A 48 -11.22 4.94 -10.54
N VAL A 49 -10.31 4.14 -11.08
CA VAL A 49 -8.85 4.32 -10.92
C VAL A 49 -8.38 5.71 -11.35
N ASN A 50 -8.88 6.22 -12.48
CA ASN A 50 -8.53 7.55 -13.00
C ASN A 50 -8.93 8.65 -12.02
N GLN A 51 -10.17 8.63 -11.51
CA GLN A 51 -10.67 9.64 -10.57
C GLN A 51 -9.89 9.62 -9.25
N LYS A 52 -9.46 8.44 -8.79
CA LYS A 52 -8.67 8.30 -7.57
C LYS A 52 -7.26 8.85 -7.73
N ILE A 53 -6.60 8.53 -8.86
CA ILE A 53 -5.27 9.06 -9.19
C ILE A 53 -5.34 10.59 -9.29
N GLU A 54 -6.27 11.10 -10.09
CA GLU A 54 -6.40 12.52 -10.34
C GLU A 54 -6.80 13.29 -9.09
N GLY A 55 -7.68 12.74 -8.25
CA GLY A 55 -8.05 13.33 -6.97
C GLY A 55 -6.86 13.52 -6.03
N PHE A 56 -5.97 12.53 -5.94
CA PHE A 56 -4.75 12.66 -5.13
C PHE A 56 -3.76 13.65 -5.76
N PHE A 57 -3.54 13.56 -7.07
CA PHE A 57 -2.68 14.48 -7.81
C PHE A 57 -3.09 15.95 -7.59
N GLU A 58 -4.39 16.26 -7.63
CA GLU A 58 -4.89 17.61 -7.39
C GLU A 58 -4.52 18.13 -6.01
N ILE A 59 -4.67 17.31 -4.97
CA ILE A 59 -4.30 17.67 -3.60
C ILE A 59 -2.78 17.92 -3.49
N CYS A 60 -1.97 17.05 -4.10
CA CYS A 60 -0.52 17.20 -4.15
C CYS A 60 -0.12 18.50 -4.88
N ARG A 61 -0.73 18.77 -6.04
CA ARG A 61 -0.51 19.99 -6.81
C ARG A 61 -0.85 21.25 -6.02
N MET A 62 -2.01 21.27 -5.37
CA MET A 62 -2.45 22.40 -4.54
C MET A 62 -1.51 22.67 -3.35
N LYS A 63 -0.90 21.62 -2.80
CA LYS A 63 0.08 21.72 -1.70
C LYS A 63 1.53 21.93 -2.17
N GLY A 64 1.78 21.85 -3.47
CA GLY A 64 3.11 21.84 -4.06
C GLY A 64 3.64 20.42 -4.27
N LEU A 65 4.02 20.11 -5.51
CA LEU A 65 4.58 18.80 -5.86
C LEU A 65 5.98 18.62 -5.27
N THR A 66 6.20 17.51 -4.58
CA THR A 66 7.50 17.19 -3.94
C THR A 66 8.43 16.40 -4.85
N GLY A 67 7.91 15.85 -5.96
CA GLY A 67 8.62 14.91 -6.83
C GLY A 67 8.68 13.48 -6.29
N LYS A 68 8.11 13.21 -5.11
CA LYS A 68 8.04 11.87 -4.51
C LYS A 68 6.62 11.31 -4.45
N GLN A 69 5.63 12.15 -4.78
CA GLN A 69 4.23 11.82 -4.63
C GLN A 69 3.76 10.85 -5.70
N GLY A 70 2.80 10.00 -5.36
CA GLY A 70 2.28 9.05 -6.33
C GLY A 70 1.12 8.22 -5.81
N VAL A 71 0.68 7.27 -6.63
CA VAL A 71 -0.43 6.38 -6.30
C VAL A 71 -0.05 4.94 -6.60
N ILE A 72 -0.20 4.08 -5.60
CA ILE A 72 -0.21 2.62 -5.78
C ILE A 72 -1.57 2.22 -6.35
N ILE A 73 -1.54 1.45 -7.44
CA ILE A 73 -2.74 0.91 -8.11
C ILE A 73 -2.59 -0.59 -8.39
N PRO A 74 -3.69 -1.32 -8.60
CA PRO A 74 -3.63 -2.68 -9.11
C PRO A 74 -2.96 -2.70 -10.49
N ILE A 75 -2.05 -3.65 -10.72
CA ILE A 75 -1.39 -3.82 -12.03
C ILE A 75 -2.40 -4.07 -13.16
N GLU A 76 -3.51 -4.74 -12.86
CA GLU A 76 -4.58 -5.01 -13.82
C GLU A 76 -5.30 -3.72 -14.27
N ASN A 77 -5.33 -2.67 -13.45
CA ASN A 77 -5.93 -1.39 -13.83
C ASN A 77 -5.04 -0.54 -14.76
N VAL A 78 -3.82 -0.96 -15.09
CA VAL A 78 -2.93 -0.21 -16.00
C VAL A 78 -3.57 -0.03 -17.38
N GLU A 79 -4.30 -1.03 -17.87
CA GLU A 79 -5.01 -0.95 -19.16
C GLU A 79 -6.22 -0.01 -19.13
N ASP A 80 -6.73 0.34 -17.94
CA ASP A 80 -7.87 1.25 -17.75
C ASP A 80 -7.46 2.73 -17.63
N LEU A 81 -6.16 3.03 -17.67
CA LEU A 81 -5.65 4.38 -17.44
C LEU A 81 -5.93 5.30 -18.63
N MET A 82 -6.72 6.33 -18.36
CA MET A 82 -7.12 7.40 -19.28
C MET A 82 -6.99 8.73 -18.53
N LEU A 83 -5.78 9.04 -18.09
CA LEU A 83 -5.47 10.18 -17.22
C LEU A 83 -5.44 11.50 -18.00
N ARG A 84 -5.81 12.60 -17.34
CA ARG A 84 -5.65 13.96 -17.88
C ARG A 84 -4.19 14.27 -18.25
N ASP A 85 -4.00 15.06 -19.32
CA ASP A 85 -2.69 15.45 -19.85
C ASP A 85 -1.74 16.03 -18.79
N GLU A 86 -2.26 16.81 -17.84
CA GLU A 86 -1.46 17.39 -16.76
C GLU A 86 -0.84 16.35 -15.81
N VAL A 87 -1.53 15.22 -15.59
CA VAL A 87 -1.00 14.12 -14.79
C VAL A 87 0.07 13.39 -15.60
N ILE A 88 -0.19 13.12 -16.88
CA ILE A 88 0.77 12.51 -17.81
C ILE A 88 2.04 13.35 -17.88
N GLU A 89 1.91 14.67 -18.00
CA GLU A 89 3.05 15.60 -18.04
C GLU A 89 3.84 15.56 -16.73
N ALA A 90 3.18 15.61 -15.57
CA ALA A 90 3.84 15.52 -14.28
C ALA A 90 4.60 14.20 -14.09
N VAL A 91 4.00 13.07 -14.52
CA VAL A 91 4.65 11.75 -14.52
C VAL A 91 5.85 11.74 -15.46
N SER A 92 5.72 12.27 -16.68
CA SER A 92 6.82 12.33 -17.65
C SER A 92 8.02 13.16 -17.15
N LYS A 93 7.77 14.15 -16.30
CA LYS A 93 8.78 14.99 -15.64
C LYS A 93 9.29 14.42 -14.32
N GLY A 94 8.83 13.24 -13.90
CA GLY A 94 9.20 12.61 -12.63
C GLY A 94 8.70 13.36 -11.39
N GLN A 95 7.67 14.21 -11.53
CA GLN A 95 7.11 15.00 -10.44
C GLN A 95 6.01 14.27 -9.68
N PHE A 96 5.43 13.23 -10.29
CA PHE A 96 4.39 12.37 -9.74
C PHE A 96 4.58 10.94 -10.27
N HIS A 97 4.17 9.93 -9.51
CA HIS A 97 4.47 8.52 -9.83
C HIS A 97 3.21 7.66 -9.82
N ILE A 98 3.05 6.78 -10.81
CA ILE A 98 2.02 5.73 -10.80
C ILE A 98 2.72 4.40 -10.59
N LEU A 99 2.35 3.69 -9.52
CA LEU A 99 3.07 2.52 -9.01
C LEU A 99 2.15 1.29 -9.08
N PRO A 100 2.10 0.59 -10.22
CA PRO A 100 1.32 -0.63 -10.33
C PRO A 100 1.94 -1.75 -9.50
N VAL A 101 1.12 -2.44 -8.72
CA VAL A 101 1.53 -3.58 -7.89
C VAL A 101 0.61 -4.79 -8.10
N SER A 102 1.16 -5.98 -7.92
CA SER A 102 0.46 -7.26 -8.04
C SER A 102 0.07 -7.86 -6.68
N SER A 103 0.80 -7.51 -5.61
CA SER A 103 0.62 -8.11 -4.28
C SER A 103 0.76 -7.09 -3.16
N VAL A 104 0.20 -7.43 -1.99
CA VAL A 104 0.39 -6.67 -0.74
C VAL A 104 1.88 -6.56 -0.39
N SER A 105 2.67 -7.60 -0.65
CA SER A 105 4.11 -7.58 -0.37
C SER A 105 4.82 -6.47 -1.16
N GLU A 106 4.54 -6.32 -2.46
CA GLU A 106 5.12 -5.23 -3.26
C GLU A 106 4.72 -3.84 -2.72
N GLY A 107 3.45 -3.67 -2.38
CA GLY A 107 2.96 -2.38 -1.89
C GLY A 107 3.55 -1.99 -0.54
N ILE A 108 3.69 -2.92 0.40
CA ILE A 108 4.26 -2.60 1.71
C ILE A 108 5.76 -2.28 1.62
N GLU A 109 6.48 -2.90 0.69
CA GLU A 109 7.89 -2.57 0.42
C GLU A 109 8.04 -1.13 -0.08
N ILE A 110 7.17 -0.70 -0.99
CA ILE A 110 7.15 0.68 -1.50
C ILE A 110 6.87 1.67 -0.36
N LEU A 111 5.88 1.37 0.49
CA LEU A 111 5.42 2.31 1.51
C LEU A 111 6.39 2.45 2.70
N THR A 112 7.13 1.39 3.03
CA THR A 112 8.06 1.36 4.16
C THR A 112 9.52 1.55 3.75
N GLY A 113 9.87 1.24 2.50
CA GLY A 113 11.26 1.15 2.03
C GLY A 113 12.01 -0.09 2.55
N VAL A 114 11.31 -1.07 3.13
CA VAL A 114 11.87 -2.29 3.72
C VAL A 114 11.27 -3.49 3.01
N ARG A 115 12.09 -4.49 2.64
CA ARG A 115 11.61 -5.74 2.02
C ARG A 115 10.56 -6.43 2.90
N CYS A 116 9.51 -7.05 2.35
CA CYS A 116 8.61 -7.84 3.20
C CYS A 116 9.30 -9.07 3.73
N GLY A 117 10.14 -9.71 2.92
CA GLY A 117 10.87 -10.92 3.28
C GLY A 117 10.02 -12.17 3.06
N GLU A 118 10.70 -13.25 2.66
CA GLU A 118 10.07 -14.55 2.45
C GLU A 118 10.17 -15.42 3.68
N ARG A 119 9.27 -16.40 3.74
CA ARG A 119 9.27 -17.42 4.77
C ARG A 119 10.11 -18.60 4.31
N ASP A 120 11.10 -18.98 5.11
CA ASP A 120 11.95 -20.14 4.87
C ASP A 120 11.26 -21.48 5.17
N ALA A 121 11.96 -22.57 4.88
CA ALA A 121 11.47 -23.93 5.11
C ALA A 121 11.26 -24.27 6.59
N ASP A 122 11.95 -23.57 7.50
CA ASP A 122 11.80 -23.71 8.95
C ASP A 122 10.66 -22.84 9.50
N GLY A 123 9.97 -22.11 8.63
CA GLY A 123 8.82 -21.28 8.95
C GLY A 123 9.18 -19.93 9.57
N LYS A 124 10.43 -19.47 9.44
CA LYS A 124 10.92 -18.15 9.86
C LYS A 124 10.99 -17.18 8.67
N PHE A 125 10.87 -15.90 8.95
CA PHE A 125 11.05 -14.85 7.93
C PHE A 125 12.49 -14.30 7.97
N GLU A 126 12.97 -13.83 6.82
CA GLU A 126 14.26 -13.11 6.71
C GLU A 126 14.37 -11.98 7.75
N GLU A 127 15.45 -11.96 8.54
CA GLU A 127 15.63 -10.94 9.58
C GLU A 127 15.66 -9.52 9.01
N GLY A 128 15.10 -8.57 9.76
CA GLY A 128 15.06 -7.15 9.36
C GLY A 128 14.02 -6.80 8.29
N THR A 129 13.16 -7.75 7.91
CA THR A 129 12.08 -7.54 6.94
C THR A 129 10.74 -7.25 7.61
N VAL A 130 9.78 -6.69 6.86
CA VAL A 130 8.44 -6.34 7.40
C VAL A 130 7.75 -7.57 7.98
N CYS A 131 7.70 -8.66 7.22
CA CYS A 131 7.02 -9.89 7.59
C CYS A 131 7.67 -10.52 8.85
N ALA A 132 8.99 -10.42 9.03
CA ALA A 132 9.67 -10.86 10.25
C ALA A 132 9.32 -10.03 11.50
N LEU A 133 9.25 -8.70 11.36
CA LEU A 133 8.85 -7.82 12.47
C LEU A 133 7.40 -8.08 12.89
N VAL A 134 6.51 -8.28 11.92
CA VAL A 134 5.11 -8.65 12.17
C VAL A 134 5.02 -9.99 12.89
N ASP A 135 5.71 -11.04 12.42
CA ASP A 135 5.70 -12.36 13.06
C ASP A 135 6.22 -12.29 14.52
N ALA A 136 7.31 -11.56 14.76
CA ALA A 136 7.82 -11.34 16.10
C ALA A 136 6.82 -10.64 17.03
N ARG A 137 6.12 -9.61 16.52
CA ARG A 137 5.08 -8.90 17.30
C ARG A 137 3.89 -9.80 17.61
N LEU A 138 3.41 -10.59 16.64
CA LEU A 138 2.30 -11.51 16.83
C LEU A 138 2.64 -12.60 17.85
N ARG A 139 3.86 -13.15 17.82
CA ARG A 139 4.33 -14.09 18.85
C ARG A 139 4.34 -13.48 20.24
N ALA A 140 4.89 -12.27 20.37
CA ALA A 140 4.91 -11.56 21.65
C ALA A 140 3.48 -11.31 22.19
N LEU A 141 2.53 -10.93 21.34
CA LEU A 141 1.13 -10.76 21.74
C LEU A 141 0.49 -12.09 22.18
N ALA A 142 0.79 -13.19 21.48
CA ALA A 142 0.30 -14.51 21.84
C ALA A 142 0.86 -15.00 23.17
N ASP A 143 2.14 -14.71 23.48
CA ASP A 143 2.74 -15.08 24.75
C ASP A 143 2.16 -14.26 25.91
N ILE A 144 1.93 -12.95 25.72
CA ILE A 144 1.22 -12.11 26.68
C ILE A 144 -0.18 -12.66 26.97
N GLN A 145 -0.93 -13.07 25.93
CA GLN A 145 -2.26 -13.63 26.13
C GLN A 145 -2.25 -14.88 27.02
N LYS A 146 -1.27 -15.79 26.82
CA LYS A 146 -1.14 -17.01 27.63
C LYS A 146 -0.79 -16.72 29.10
N GLU A 147 -0.10 -15.61 29.38
CA GLU A 147 0.18 -15.19 30.76
C GLU A 147 -1.07 -14.69 31.51
N TYR A 148 -2.12 -14.29 30.78
CA TYR A 148 -3.40 -13.86 31.34
C TYR A 148 -4.47 -14.95 31.40
N GLU A 149 -4.20 -16.14 30.85
CA GLU A 149 -5.03 -17.35 30.95
C GLU A 149 -4.62 -18.22 32.16
#